data_AF-W0K9T2-F1
#
_entry.id   AF-W0K9T2-F1
#
_cell.length_a   1.000
_cell.length_b   1.000
_cell.length_c   1.000
_cell.angle_alpha   90.00
_cell.angle_beta   90.00
_cell.angle_gamma   90.00
#
_symmetry.space_group_name_H-M   'P 1'
#
loop_
_entity.id
_entity.type
_entity.pdbx_description
1 polymer ?
#
loop_
_entity_poly.entity_id
_entity_poly.type
_entity_poly.pdbx_seq_one_letter_code
_entity_poly.pdbx_strand_id
1 'polypeptide(L)'
;SITRDSHFELLFQCRYSGTAVEALVMEVNPLPPPVPVAAAGPLRVELRLGSGQCHSKGCVEEEVAYSSFYTAADYPIVKVLREPVYVEVQILERSDPNIILNLEHCWATSTPNPHSLPQWDLLIDGCPYHDDRYLTTVVPVDGSSGLQYPSHYKRFIFKMFTFVDP
;
A
#
# COMPACT_ATOMS: atom_id res chain seq x y z
N SER A 1 -35.69 -15.65 98.16
CA SER A 1 -36.08 -14.24 98.36
C SER A 1 -35.12 -13.37 97.55
N ILE A 2 -35.62 -12.32 96.92
CA ILE A 2 -34.82 -11.29 96.24
C ILE A 2 -34.98 -10.02 97.08
N THR A 3 -33.88 -9.44 97.56
CA THR A 3 -33.90 -8.16 98.30
C THR A 3 -34.02 -6.99 97.33
N ARG A 4 -34.85 -6.00 97.66
CA ARG A 4 -35.26 -4.86 96.79
C ARG A 4 -34.17 -3.80 96.58
N ASP A 5 -32.91 -4.20 96.68
CA ASP A 5 -31.76 -3.31 96.53
C ASP A 5 -30.53 -4.06 95.99
N SER A 6 -30.68 -4.68 94.82
CA SER A 6 -29.57 -5.28 94.09
C SER A 6 -29.43 -4.57 92.74
N HIS A 7 -28.54 -3.58 92.69
CA HIS A 7 -28.17 -2.91 91.44
C HIS A 7 -27.32 -3.87 90.61
N PHE A 8 -27.82 -4.26 89.43
CA PHE A 8 -27.12 -5.17 88.52
C PHE A 8 -26.81 -4.41 87.23
N GLU A 9 -25.52 -4.23 86.96
CA GLU A 9 -25.06 -3.51 85.78
C GLU A 9 -24.28 -4.48 84.89
N LEU A 10 -24.78 -4.67 83.67
CA LEU A 10 -24.19 -5.57 82.69
C LEU A 10 -23.75 -4.77 81.47
N LEU A 11 -22.43 -4.71 81.25
CA LEU A 11 -21.83 -4.07 80.09
C LEU A 11 -21.46 -5.13 79.06
N PHE A 12 -21.97 -4.98 77.85
CA PHE A 12 -21.58 -5.78 76.69
C PHE A 12 -20.72 -4.94 75.75
N GLN A 13 -19.66 -5.56 75.23
CA GLN A 13 -18.75 -4.93 74.29
C GLN A 13 -18.56 -5.86 73.10
N CYS A 14 -18.87 -5.36 71.90
CA CYS A 14 -18.54 -6.03 70.65
C CYS A 14 -17.31 -5.36 70.03
N ARG A 15 -16.36 -6.16 69.58
CA ARG A 15 -15.16 -5.69 68.87
C ARG A 15 -15.19 -6.24 67.45
N TYR A 16 -15.24 -5.34 66.48
CA TYR A 16 -15.20 -5.69 65.05
C TYR A 16 -13.84 -5.33 64.48
N SER A 17 -13.29 -6.19 63.63
CA SER A 17 -12.06 -5.90 62.89
C SER A 17 -12.41 -5.09 61.64
N GLY A 18 -11.88 -3.87 61.51
CA GLY A 18 -12.13 -2.96 60.38
C GLY A 18 -11.43 -3.35 59.07
N THR A 19 -11.11 -4.64 58.87
CA THR A 19 -10.33 -5.14 57.73
C THR A 19 -11.19 -5.93 56.74
N ALA A 20 -12.51 -5.81 56.79
CA ALA A 20 -13.39 -6.44 55.81
C ALA A 20 -13.26 -5.70 54.47
N VAL A 21 -12.43 -6.24 53.58
CA VAL A 21 -12.37 -5.82 52.17
C VAL A 21 -13.45 -6.60 51.43
N GLU A 22 -14.54 -5.92 51.11
CA GLU A 22 -15.57 -6.46 50.19
C GLU A 22 -14.99 -6.49 48.77
N ALA A 23 -14.93 -7.68 48.17
CA ALA A 23 -14.43 -7.85 46.81
C ALA A 23 -15.55 -7.56 45.81
N LEU A 24 -15.51 -6.39 45.16
CA LEU A 24 -16.35 -6.14 44.00
C LEU A 24 -15.73 -6.81 42.78
N VAL A 25 -16.30 -7.95 42.36
CA VAL A 25 -15.90 -8.63 41.13
C VAL A 25 -16.57 -7.91 39.96
N MET A 26 -15.79 -7.14 39.20
CA MET A 26 -16.24 -6.51 37.96
C MET A 26 -15.75 -7.33 36.77
N GLU A 27 -16.63 -8.13 36.18
CA GLU A 27 -16.35 -8.80 34.91
C GLU A 27 -16.53 -7.79 33.77
N VAL A 28 -15.40 -7.40 33.15
CA VAL A 28 -15.40 -6.60 31.92
C VAL A 28 -15.37 -7.56 30.75
N ASN A 29 -16.53 -7.82 30.14
CA ASN A 29 -16.57 -8.62 28.93
C ASN A 29 -16.01 -7.79 27.75
N PRO A 30 -14.90 -8.21 27.12
CA PRO A 30 -14.42 -7.56 25.92
C PRO A 30 -15.45 -7.74 24.81
N LEU A 31 -15.67 -6.70 24.02
CA LEU A 31 -16.49 -6.82 22.82
C LEU A 31 -15.82 -7.83 21.87
N PRO A 32 -16.61 -8.70 21.21
CA PRO A 32 -16.06 -9.57 20.18
C PRO A 32 -15.39 -8.71 19.09
N PRO A 33 -14.25 -9.15 18.53
CA PRO A 33 -13.59 -8.42 17.46
C PRO A 33 -14.56 -8.21 16.30
N PRO A 34 -14.50 -7.06 15.61
CA PRO A 34 -15.35 -6.80 14.46
C PRO A 34 -15.20 -7.93 13.44
N VAL A 35 -16.32 -8.37 12.89
CA VAL A 35 -16.33 -9.42 11.87
C VAL A 35 -15.52 -8.96 10.64
N PRO A 36 -14.67 -9.83 10.06
CA PRO A 36 -13.98 -9.53 8.81
C PRO A 36 -15.01 -9.20 7.72
N VAL A 37 -14.93 -8.00 7.15
CA VAL A 37 -15.77 -7.62 6.02
C VAL A 37 -14.96 -7.85 4.75
N ALA A 38 -15.27 -8.93 4.03
CA ALA A 38 -14.82 -9.13 2.67
C ALA A 38 -15.94 -8.72 1.71
N ALA A 39 -15.69 -7.73 0.85
CA ALA A 39 -16.61 -7.31 -0.19
C ALA A 39 -15.97 -7.56 -1.55
N ALA A 40 -16.68 -8.22 -2.46
CA ALA A 40 -16.27 -8.31 -3.85
C ALA A 40 -16.40 -6.93 -4.49
N GLY A 41 -15.31 -6.42 -5.06
CA GLY A 41 -15.29 -5.14 -5.75
C GLY A 41 -14.17 -5.09 -6.78
N PRO A 42 -14.31 -4.30 -7.85
CA PRO A 42 -13.29 -4.19 -8.88
C PRO A 42 -12.02 -3.54 -8.31
N LEU A 43 -10.88 -4.18 -8.51
CA LEU A 43 -9.57 -3.56 -8.29
C LEU A 43 -9.23 -2.73 -9.53
N ARG A 44 -9.15 -1.41 -9.38
CA ARG A 44 -8.82 -0.50 -10.49
C ARG A 44 -7.33 -0.25 -10.48
N VAL A 45 -6.72 -0.37 -11.66
CA VAL A 45 -5.29 -0.12 -11.89
C VAL A 45 -5.17 0.91 -13.01
N GLU A 46 -4.20 1.81 -12.87
CA GLU A 46 -3.87 2.80 -13.90
C GLU A 46 -2.40 2.67 -14.27
N LEU A 47 -2.12 2.75 -15.57
CA LEU A 47 -0.77 2.89 -16.11
C LEU A 47 -0.60 4.32 -16.61
N ARG A 48 0.47 4.97 -16.16
CA ARG A 48 0.86 6.33 -16.56
C ARG A 48 2.27 6.35 -17.09
N LEU A 49 2.49 7.19 -18.09
CA LEU A 49 3.81 7.46 -18.63
C LEU A 49 4.33 8.79 -18.07
N GLY A 50 5.47 8.74 -17.40
CA GLY A 50 6.17 9.91 -16.89
C GLY A 50 6.73 10.75 -18.02
N SER A 51 6.55 12.07 -17.98
CA SER A 51 7.00 12.94 -19.05
C SER A 51 8.48 13.26 -18.98
N GLY A 52 9.06 13.22 -17.77
CA GLY A 52 10.49 13.51 -17.55
C GLY A 52 10.88 14.95 -17.91
N GLN A 53 9.90 15.86 -18.01
CA GLN A 53 10.15 17.21 -18.49
C GLN A 53 10.97 18.03 -17.48
N CYS A 54 12.21 18.31 -17.87
CA CYS A 54 13.11 19.20 -17.13
C CYS A 54 13.04 20.63 -17.69
N HIS A 55 12.44 21.54 -16.93
CA HIS A 55 12.33 22.96 -17.30
C HIS A 55 13.46 23.84 -16.73
N SER A 56 14.26 23.31 -15.81
CA SER A 56 15.35 24.03 -15.12
C SER A 56 16.71 23.44 -15.44
N LYS A 57 17.74 24.30 -15.45
CA LYS A 57 19.13 23.87 -15.65
C LYS A 57 19.59 23.05 -14.44
N GLY A 58 20.08 21.84 -14.68
CA GLY A 58 20.53 20.92 -13.62
C GLY A 58 19.45 19.97 -13.09
N CYS A 59 18.25 19.96 -13.69
CA CYS A 59 17.23 18.96 -13.41
C CYS A 59 17.67 17.56 -13.86
N VAL A 60 17.42 16.57 -13.03
CA VAL A 60 17.65 15.16 -13.33
C VAL A 60 16.31 14.56 -13.78
N GLU A 61 16.22 14.13 -15.04
CA GLU A 61 14.96 13.63 -15.61
C GLU A 61 14.36 12.48 -14.80
N GLU A 62 15.19 11.55 -14.31
CA GLU A 62 14.75 10.39 -13.53
C GLU A 62 14.09 10.79 -12.20
N GLU A 63 14.52 11.90 -11.58
CA GLU A 63 13.95 12.41 -10.32
C GLU A 63 12.58 13.06 -10.55
N VAL A 64 12.40 13.76 -11.67
CA VAL A 64 11.14 14.46 -11.98
C VAL A 64 10.15 13.61 -12.76
N ALA A 65 10.59 12.51 -13.38
CA ALA A 65 9.78 11.67 -14.25
C ALA A 65 8.50 11.14 -13.61
N TYR A 66 8.52 10.91 -12.30
CA TYR A 66 7.37 10.40 -11.55
C TYR A 66 6.59 11.50 -10.81
N SER A 67 6.89 12.77 -11.12
CA SER A 67 6.17 13.95 -10.63
C SER A 67 5.35 14.64 -11.73
N SER A 68 5.60 14.30 -12.99
CA SER A 68 4.92 14.82 -14.17
C SER A 68 4.57 13.70 -15.13
N PHE A 69 3.31 13.64 -15.57
CA PHE A 69 2.78 12.56 -16.39
C PHE A 69 2.15 13.10 -17.66
N TYR A 70 2.25 12.33 -18.75
CA TYR A 70 1.51 12.62 -19.98
C TYR A 70 0.00 12.45 -19.77
N THR A 71 -0.78 13.28 -20.45
CA THR A 71 -2.23 13.31 -20.46
C THR A 71 -2.78 12.79 -21.78
N ALA A 72 -4.10 12.57 -21.86
CA ALA A 72 -4.76 12.14 -23.10
C ALA A 72 -4.51 13.09 -24.29
N ALA A 73 -4.27 14.38 -24.04
CA ALA A 73 -3.99 15.38 -25.08
C ALA A 73 -2.56 15.25 -25.66
N ASP A 74 -1.65 14.59 -24.95
CA ASP A 74 -0.26 14.42 -25.37
C ASP A 74 -0.05 13.19 -26.27
N TYR A 75 -1.07 12.35 -26.44
CA TYR A 75 -0.99 11.17 -27.30
C TYR A 75 -1.24 11.52 -28.78
N PRO A 76 -0.50 10.91 -29.72
CA PRO A 76 0.54 9.90 -29.51
C PRO A 76 1.87 10.48 -29.02
N ILE A 77 2.47 9.84 -28.01
CA ILE A 77 3.78 10.24 -27.48
C ILE A 77 4.87 9.79 -28.45
N VAL A 78 5.73 10.72 -28.85
CA VAL A 78 6.90 10.46 -29.70
C VAL A 78 8.17 10.52 -28.85
N LYS A 79 9.02 9.49 -28.97
CA LYS A 79 10.31 9.37 -28.29
C LYS A 79 11.37 8.93 -29.29
N VAL A 80 12.60 9.41 -29.13
CA VAL A 80 13.73 8.94 -29.94
C VAL A 80 14.11 7.53 -29.48
N LEU A 81 14.57 6.67 -30.41
CA LEU A 81 15.04 5.34 -30.06
C LEU A 81 16.09 5.42 -28.96
N ARG A 82 15.97 4.52 -27.99
CA ARG A 82 16.80 4.39 -26.78
C ARG A 82 16.62 5.50 -25.73
N GLU A 83 15.76 6.49 -25.95
CA GLU A 83 15.36 7.39 -24.86
C GLU A 83 14.61 6.62 -23.78
N PRO A 84 14.77 7.00 -22.50
CA PRO A 84 14.03 6.38 -21.41
C PRO A 84 12.54 6.68 -21.52
N VAL A 85 11.73 5.63 -21.29
CA VAL A 85 10.29 5.73 -21.08
C VAL A 85 10.01 5.34 -19.65
N TYR A 86 9.54 6.31 -18.87
CA TYR A 86 9.23 6.13 -17.45
C TYR A 86 7.80 5.63 -17.30
N VAL A 87 7.62 4.46 -16.71
CA VAL A 87 6.31 3.84 -16.51
C VAL A 87 6.00 3.78 -15.03
N GLU A 88 4.80 4.19 -14.66
CA GLU A 88 4.23 3.96 -13.34
C GLU A 88 2.89 3.24 -13.48
N VAL A 89 2.72 2.18 -12.69
CA VAL A 89 1.45 1.48 -12.53
C VAL A 89 1.01 1.66 -11.09
N GLN A 90 -0.25 2.05 -10.88
CA GLN A 90 -0.79 2.30 -9.54
C GLN A 90 -2.16 1.67 -9.35
N ILE A 91 -2.44 1.24 -8.12
CA ILE A 91 -3.78 0.87 -7.68
C ILE A 91 -4.56 2.13 -7.32
N LEU A 92 -5.78 2.25 -7.83
CA LEU A 92 -6.67 3.37 -7.56
C LEU A 92 -7.69 3.01 -6.47
N GLU A 93 -8.12 4.03 -5.73
CA GLU A 93 -9.29 3.97 -4.83
C GLU A 93 -9.20 2.88 -3.76
N ARG A 94 -7.98 2.56 -3.30
CA ARG A 94 -7.71 1.65 -2.19
C ARG A 94 -6.82 2.33 -1.15
N SER A 95 -7.06 2.00 0.11
CA SER A 95 -6.32 2.53 1.27
C SER A 95 -5.83 1.43 2.21
N ASP A 96 -5.92 0.16 1.80
CA ASP A 96 -5.42 -0.96 2.59
C ASP A 96 -3.90 -1.10 2.39
N PRO A 97 -3.07 -0.86 3.42
CA PRO A 97 -1.62 -0.96 3.30
C PRO A 97 -1.12 -2.39 3.08
N ASN A 98 -1.96 -3.41 3.30
CA ASN A 98 -1.60 -4.81 3.08
C ASN A 98 -1.70 -5.22 1.61
N ILE A 99 -2.30 -4.40 0.75
CA ILE A 99 -2.35 -4.63 -0.69
C ILE A 99 -0.99 -4.27 -1.29
N ILE A 100 -0.46 -5.17 -2.12
CA ILE A 100 0.80 -5.00 -2.84
C ILE A 100 0.50 -5.17 -4.34
N LEU A 101 0.88 -4.19 -5.14
CA LEU A 101 0.85 -4.29 -6.59
C LEU A 101 2.09 -5.05 -7.07
N ASN A 102 1.92 -6.14 -7.82
CA ASN A 102 3.01 -6.83 -8.51
C ASN A 102 2.74 -6.85 -10.02
N LEU A 103 3.79 -6.58 -10.80
CA LEU A 103 3.76 -6.68 -12.26
C LEU A 103 4.47 -7.98 -12.64
N GLU A 104 3.72 -9.04 -12.94
CA GLU A 104 4.31 -10.34 -13.28
C GLU A 104 4.88 -10.32 -14.71
N HIS A 105 4.06 -10.00 -15.70
CA HIS A 105 4.45 -10.01 -17.11
C HIS A 105 4.04 -8.69 -17.76
N CYS A 106 5.03 -7.96 -18.29
CA CYS A 106 4.80 -6.75 -19.07
C CYS A 106 5.41 -6.90 -20.46
N TRP A 107 4.63 -6.57 -21.49
CA TRP A 107 5.07 -6.66 -22.88
C TRP A 107 4.53 -5.49 -23.69
N ALA A 108 5.15 -5.24 -24.85
CA ALA A 108 4.65 -4.32 -25.85
C ALA A 108 4.23 -5.08 -27.12
N THR A 109 3.32 -4.49 -27.88
CA THR A 109 2.85 -4.98 -29.18
C THR A 109 2.93 -3.89 -30.23
N SER A 110 3.00 -4.26 -31.50
CA SER A 110 2.99 -3.31 -32.63
C SER A 110 1.60 -2.74 -32.92
N THR A 111 0.55 -3.32 -32.35
CA THR A 111 -0.84 -2.88 -32.50
C THR A 111 -1.50 -2.66 -31.14
N PRO A 112 -2.65 -1.96 -31.08
CA PRO A 112 -3.41 -1.79 -29.83
C PRO A 112 -3.95 -3.11 -29.23
N ASN A 113 -3.94 -4.21 -29.97
CA ASN A 113 -4.37 -5.51 -29.45
C ASN A 113 -3.24 -6.14 -28.60
N PRO A 114 -3.43 -6.33 -27.28
CA PRO A 114 -2.39 -6.89 -26.41
C PRO A 114 -2.02 -8.34 -26.75
N HIS A 115 -2.87 -9.06 -27.49
CA HIS A 115 -2.63 -10.43 -27.94
C HIS A 115 -2.05 -10.52 -29.36
N SER A 116 -1.73 -9.38 -29.99
CA SER A 116 -1.10 -9.38 -31.31
C SER A 116 0.38 -9.77 -31.23
N LEU A 117 0.87 -10.32 -32.33
CA LEU A 117 2.29 -10.58 -32.53
C LEU A 117 2.89 -9.54 -33.50
N PRO A 118 4.18 -9.19 -33.36
CA PRO A 118 5.12 -9.66 -32.32
C PRO A 118 4.83 -9.07 -30.93
N GLN A 119 5.23 -9.81 -29.88
CA GLN A 119 5.29 -9.34 -28.50
C GLN A 119 6.76 -9.13 -28.12
N TRP A 120 7.05 -8.05 -27.40
CA TRP A 120 8.37 -7.81 -26.82
C TRP A 120 8.26 -7.73 -25.31
N ASP A 121 8.92 -8.66 -24.62
CA ASP A 121 8.87 -8.76 -23.16
C ASP A 121 9.75 -7.68 -22.50
N LEU A 122 9.15 -6.92 -21.59
CA LEU A 122 9.82 -5.90 -20.78
C LEU A 122 10.13 -6.42 -19.38
N LEU A 123 9.19 -7.17 -18.80
CA LEU A 123 9.31 -7.82 -17.49
C LEU A 123 8.73 -9.24 -17.57
N ILE A 124 9.45 -10.21 -16.99
CA ILE A 124 9.01 -11.60 -16.80
C ILE A 124 9.20 -11.94 -15.32
N ASP A 125 8.15 -12.45 -14.68
CA ASP A 125 8.07 -12.69 -13.23
C ASP A 125 8.53 -11.46 -12.40
N GLY A 126 8.21 -10.26 -12.89
CA GLY A 126 8.62 -8.98 -12.29
C GLY A 126 10.10 -8.63 -12.43
N CYS A 127 10.89 -9.43 -13.14
CA CYS A 127 12.30 -9.20 -13.42
C CYS A 127 12.51 -8.68 -14.85
N PRO A 128 13.56 -7.86 -15.12
CA PRO A 128 13.93 -7.46 -16.47
C PRO A 128 14.18 -8.66 -17.40
N TYR A 129 13.70 -8.58 -18.64
CA TYR A 129 13.94 -9.64 -19.63
C TYR A 129 15.41 -9.73 -20.04
N HIS A 130 16.08 -10.83 -19.69
CA HIS A 130 17.54 -10.96 -19.81
C HIS A 130 18.07 -10.98 -21.24
N ASP A 131 17.25 -11.36 -22.22
CA ASP A 131 17.68 -11.38 -23.63
C ASP A 131 17.51 -10.01 -24.31
N ASP A 132 16.95 -9.01 -23.62
CA ASP A 132 16.97 -7.63 -24.10
C ASP A 132 18.35 -7.00 -23.88
N ARG A 133 18.91 -6.41 -24.95
CA ARG A 133 20.18 -5.66 -24.88
C ARG A 133 20.03 -4.33 -24.13
N TYR A 134 18.82 -3.78 -24.05
CA TYR A 134 18.50 -2.54 -23.34
C TYR A 134 17.58 -2.84 -22.16
N LEU A 135 18.09 -3.62 -21.21
CA LEU A 135 17.37 -4.10 -20.03
C LEU A 135 16.49 -3.03 -19.39
N THR A 136 15.23 -3.41 -19.16
CA THR A 136 14.32 -2.68 -18.29
C THR A 136 14.94 -2.49 -16.91
N THR A 137 14.79 -1.30 -16.34
CA THR A 137 15.24 -0.99 -14.98
C THR A 137 14.01 -0.88 -14.08
N VAL A 138 13.89 -1.77 -13.09
CA VAL A 138 12.84 -1.66 -12.07
C VAL A 138 13.25 -0.59 -11.07
N VAL A 139 12.37 0.37 -10.83
CA VAL A 139 12.61 1.47 -9.89
C VAL A 139 11.97 1.12 -8.54
N PRO A 140 12.75 1.04 -7.45
CA PRO A 140 12.20 0.72 -6.15
C PRO A 140 11.24 1.83 -5.69
N VAL A 141 10.08 1.43 -5.17
CA VAL A 141 9.12 2.33 -4.54
C VAL A 141 9.00 1.93 -3.08
N ASP A 142 9.55 2.76 -2.20
CA ASP A 142 9.60 2.52 -0.76
C ASP A 142 9.07 3.73 0.02
N GLY A 143 9.21 3.70 1.35
CA GLY A 143 8.76 4.79 2.22
C GLY A 143 9.45 6.14 1.99
N SER A 144 10.58 6.19 1.30
CA SER A 144 11.28 7.43 0.96
C SER A 144 10.64 8.17 -0.23
N SER A 145 9.77 7.50 -0.99
CA SER A 145 9.10 8.06 -2.17
C SER A 145 8.09 9.18 -1.88
N GLY A 146 7.69 9.36 -0.61
CA GLY A 146 6.68 10.36 -0.22
C GLY A 146 5.24 10.01 -0.66
N LEU A 147 5.03 8.84 -1.28
CA LEU A 147 3.72 8.36 -1.69
C LEU A 147 2.93 7.80 -0.51
N GLN A 148 1.61 8.01 -0.53
CA GLN A 148 0.70 7.27 0.35
C GLN A 148 0.55 5.85 -0.18
N TYR A 149 0.72 4.85 0.69
CA TYR A 149 0.73 3.42 0.33
C TYR A 149 1.74 3.07 -0.78
N PRO A 150 3.05 3.17 -0.55
CA PRO A 150 4.08 2.85 -1.56
C PRO A 150 3.92 1.47 -2.21
N SER A 151 3.35 0.49 -1.49
CA SER A 151 3.05 -0.84 -2.00
C SER A 151 2.02 -0.88 -3.13
N HIS A 152 1.24 0.20 -3.33
CA HIS A 152 0.24 0.31 -4.40
C HIS A 152 0.83 0.71 -5.74
N TYR A 153 2.14 0.97 -5.79
CA TYR A 153 2.82 1.51 -6.97
C TYR A 153 3.94 0.58 -7.42
N LYS A 154 4.11 0.49 -8.74
CA LYS A 154 5.28 -0.11 -9.37
C LYS A 154 5.79 0.82 -10.45
N ARG A 155 7.10 1.01 -10.48
CA ARG A 155 7.78 1.88 -11.43
C ARG A 155 8.86 1.09 -12.16
N PHE A 156 8.98 1.32 -13.46
CA PHE A 156 10.09 0.80 -14.23
C PHE A 156 10.40 1.73 -15.40
N ILE A 157 11.57 1.54 -15.98
CA ILE A 157 12.08 2.33 -17.10
C ILE A 157 12.50 1.35 -18.18
N PHE A 158 11.98 1.51 -19.39
CA PHE A 158 12.50 0.80 -20.55
C PHE A 158 13.05 1.80 -21.57
N LYS A 159 13.91 1.33 -22.47
CA LYS A 159 14.48 2.17 -23.53
C LYS A 159 13.58 2.07 -24.76
N MET A 160 13.19 3.21 -25.33
CA MET A 160 12.30 3.25 -26.48
C MET A 160 12.85 2.43 -27.65
N PHE A 161 12.00 1.61 -28.26
CA PHE A 161 12.34 0.79 -29.41
C PHE A 161 11.23 0.86 -30.47
N THR A 162 11.45 0.20 -31.59
CA THR A 162 10.45 0.06 -32.65
C THR A 162 10.42 -1.39 -33.12
N PHE A 163 9.23 -1.85 -33.47
CA PHE A 163 9.08 -3.14 -34.16
C PHE A 163 9.51 -2.95 -35.61
N VAL A 164 10.40 -3.83 -36.06
CA VAL A 164 10.75 -3.93 -37.48
C VAL A 164 9.84 -4.96 -38.12
N ASP A 165 9.24 -4.61 -39.25
CA ASP A 165 8.64 -5.61 -40.12
C ASP A 165 9.77 -6.53 -40.63
N PRO A 166 9.57 -7.85 -40.67
CA PRO A 166 10.54 -8.79 -41.23
C PRO A 166 10.79 -8.59 -42.73
#